data_AF-A0A7S2XDB0-F1
#
_entry.id   AF-A0A7S2XDB0-F1
#
_cell.length_a   1.000
_cell.length_b   1.000
_cell.length_c   1.000
_cell.angle_alpha   90.00
_cell.angle_beta   90.00
_cell.angle_gamma   90.00
#
_symmetry.space_group_name_H-M   'P 1'
#
loop_
_entity.id
_entity.type
_entity.pdbx_description
1 polymer ?
#
loop_
_entity_poly.entity_id
_entity_poly.type
_entity_poly.pdbx_seq_one_letter_code
_entity_poly.pdbx_strand_id
1 'polypeptide(L)'
;VDGDVIIKEARVDKVALIAPFTSLGGIARHMLGPLASLLIPLSLPFRFTRALNNRYMVRDTASPASSASLLVVHGDADELIPSEMGERLASAAGGSPRARLAIVRGAGHNDVILRAERVLVDFMAPAQNSNGGGEKRQIAAVWG
;
A
#
# COMPACT_ATOMS: atom_id res chain seq x y z
N VAL A 1 -34.58 11.48 27.47
CA VAL A 1 -34.19 11.93 26.11
C VAL A 1 -33.44 10.75 25.51
N ASP A 2 -34.18 9.71 25.13
CA ASP A 2 -33.65 8.54 24.44
C ASP A 2 -33.70 8.85 22.95
N GLY A 3 -32.62 9.48 22.46
CA GLY A 3 -32.39 9.67 21.04
C GLY A 3 -31.64 8.45 20.51
N ASP A 4 -32.22 7.80 19.50
CA ASP A 4 -31.60 6.73 18.72
C ASP A 4 -30.24 7.17 18.17
N VAL A 5 -29.16 6.77 18.83
CA VAL A 5 -27.80 6.99 18.32
C VAL A 5 -27.49 5.91 17.30
N ILE A 6 -27.61 6.24 16.02
CA ILE A 6 -27.13 5.39 14.93
C ILE A 6 -25.61 5.60 14.79
N ILE A 7 -24.82 4.70 15.37
CA ILE A 7 -23.38 4.63 15.08
C ILE A 7 -23.20 4.00 13.70
N LYS A 8 -22.78 4.78 12.71
CA LYS A 8 -22.32 4.27 11.42
C LYS A 8 -20.81 4.17 11.44
N GLU A 9 -20.28 2.97 11.70
CA GLU A 9 -18.87 2.73 11.47
C GLU A 9 -18.60 2.63 9.95
N ALA A 10 -17.72 3.49 9.46
CA ALA A 10 -17.22 3.38 8.09
C ALA A 10 -16.23 2.21 8.06
N ARG A 11 -16.67 1.04 7.55
CA ARG A 11 -15.79 -0.09 7.32
C ARG A 11 -14.92 0.17 6.09
N VAL A 12 -13.60 0.05 6.26
CA VAL A 12 -12.67 0.06 5.14
C VAL A 12 -12.46 -1.37 4.67
N ASP A 13 -13.00 -1.71 3.50
CA ASP A 13 -12.86 -3.05 2.92
C ASP A 13 -11.61 -3.22 2.05
N LYS A 14 -11.08 -2.12 1.51
CA LYS A 14 -9.99 -2.13 0.53
C LYS A 14 -9.08 -0.92 0.70
N VAL A 15 -7.77 -1.16 0.66
CA VAL A 15 -6.73 -0.14 0.73
C VAL A 15 -5.78 -0.36 -0.44
N ALA A 16 -5.57 0.67 -1.26
CA ALA A 16 -4.55 0.67 -2.29
C ALA A 16 -3.50 1.73 -1.98
N LEU A 17 -2.22 1.35 -2.03
CA LEU A 17 -1.08 2.22 -1.90
C LEU A 17 -0.41 2.37 -3.26
N ILE A 18 -0.23 3.60 -3.70
CA ILE A 18 0.28 3.92 -5.04
C ILE A 18 1.62 4.63 -4.88
N ALA A 19 2.66 4.07 -5.48
CA ALA A 19 4.06 4.47 -5.31
C ALA A 19 4.46 4.78 -3.86
N PRO A 20 4.15 3.89 -2.89
CA PRO A 20 4.35 4.22 -1.48
C PRO A 20 5.83 4.15 -1.08
N PHE A 21 6.20 4.97 -0.12
CA PHE A 21 7.47 4.84 0.61
C PHE A 21 7.28 4.01 1.89
N THR A 22 8.37 3.42 2.40
CA THR A 22 8.28 2.64 3.65
C THR A 22 8.05 3.48 4.90
N SER A 23 8.82 4.57 5.06
CA SER A 23 8.65 5.58 6.09
C SER A 23 9.33 6.89 5.67
N LEU A 24 8.99 8.00 6.34
CA LEU A 24 9.64 9.29 6.09
C LEU A 24 11.16 9.19 6.26
N GLY A 25 11.63 8.51 7.31
CA GLY A 25 13.06 8.28 7.51
C GLY A 25 13.69 7.40 6.43
N GLY A 26 12.92 6.44 5.89
CA GLY A 26 13.34 5.58 4.78
C GLY A 26 13.56 6.37 3.49
N ILE A 27 12.61 7.22 3.12
CA ILE A 27 12.74 8.06 1.92
C ILE A 27 13.77 9.17 2.10
N ALA A 28 13.84 9.80 3.27
CA ALA A 28 14.86 10.80 3.56
C ALA A 28 16.29 10.25 3.46
N ARG A 29 16.50 9.02 3.94
CA ARG A 29 17.80 8.34 3.78
C ARG A 29 18.15 8.13 2.32
N HIS A 30 17.16 7.81 1.48
CA HIS A 30 17.37 7.59 0.06
C HIS A 30 17.66 8.90 -0.69
N MET A 31 16.88 9.95 -0.46
CA MET A 31 17.01 11.22 -1.20
C MET A 31 18.13 12.13 -0.69
N LEU A 32 18.34 12.18 0.62
CA LEU A 32 19.21 13.16 1.29
C LEU A 32 20.40 12.50 2.00
N GLY A 33 20.51 11.17 1.93
CA GLY A 33 21.57 10.40 2.57
C GLY A 33 21.34 10.13 4.07
N PRO A 34 22.25 9.36 4.68
CA PRO A 34 22.09 8.87 6.06
C PRO A 34 22.08 9.98 7.11
N LEU A 35 22.86 11.05 6.91
CA LEU A 35 22.96 12.15 7.86
C LEU A 35 21.64 12.92 7.98
N ALA A 36 20.99 13.22 6.84
CA ALA A 36 19.68 13.87 6.84
C ALA A 36 18.61 13.02 7.53
N SER A 37 18.67 11.68 7.37
CA SER A 37 17.73 10.77 8.04
C SER A 37 17.82 10.78 9.57
N LEU A 38 18.94 11.23 10.14
CA LEU A 38 19.12 11.40 11.60
C LEU A 38 18.53 12.72 12.11
N LEU A 39 18.52 13.77 11.28
CA LEU A 39 18.07 15.10 11.67
C LEU A 39 16.54 15.27 11.61
N ILE A 40 15.87 14.63 10.65
CA ILE A 40 14.40 14.68 10.51
C ILE A 40 13.63 14.24 11.78
N PRO A 41 13.97 13.13 12.46
CA PRO A 41 13.28 12.75 13.70
C PRO A 41 13.61 13.69 14.88
N LEU A 42 14.69 14.49 14.78
CA LEU A 42 15.08 15.46 15.81
C LEU A 42 14.30 16.79 15.66
N SER A 43 13.89 17.13 14.44
CA SER A 43 13.14 18.34 14.12
C SER A 43 11.62 18.17 14.15
N LEU A 44 11.12 16.92 14.13
CA LEU A 44 9.69 16.62 14.16
C LEU A 44 9.26 15.98 15.50
N PRO A 45 8.10 16.37 16.06
CA PRO A 45 7.56 15.69 17.23
C PRO A 45 7.37 14.19 16.94
N PHE A 46 7.74 13.32 17.89
CA PHE A 46 7.74 11.86 17.75
C PHE A 46 6.43 11.25 17.21
N ARG A 47 5.29 11.91 17.43
CA ARG A 47 3.99 11.45 16.90
C ARG A 47 3.93 11.51 15.36
N PHE A 48 4.60 12.48 14.74
CA PHE A 48 4.64 12.63 13.28
C PHE A 48 5.51 11.56 12.61
N THR A 49 6.62 11.16 13.24
CA THR A 49 7.51 10.14 12.66
C THR A 49 6.84 8.75 12.63
N ARG A 50 5.96 8.45 13.60
CA ARG A 50 5.15 7.22 13.60
C ARG A 50 4.01 7.28 12.57
N ALA A 51 3.33 8.42 12.43
CA ALA A 51 2.26 8.59 11.45
C ALA A 51 2.75 8.45 10.01
N LEU A 52 4.01 8.83 9.74
CA LEU A 52 4.64 8.76 8.42
C LEU A 52 5.44 7.47 8.23
N ASN A 53 4.97 6.35 8.80
CA ASN A 53 5.58 5.04 8.65
C ASN A 53 4.53 4.03 8.17
N ASN A 54 4.45 3.88 6.85
CA ASN A 54 3.49 3.03 6.16
C ASN A 54 3.60 1.54 6.55
N ARG A 55 4.72 1.10 7.14
CA ARG A 55 4.84 -0.27 7.66
C ARG A 55 3.84 -0.59 8.76
N TYR A 56 3.47 0.39 9.59
CA TYR A 56 2.45 0.17 10.62
C TYR A 56 1.07 -0.01 10.00
N MET A 57 0.68 0.89 9.09
CA MET A 57 -0.60 0.80 8.40
C MET A 57 -0.71 -0.52 7.60
N VAL A 58 0.35 -0.97 6.93
CA VAL A 58 0.34 -2.27 6.23
C VAL A 58 0.15 -3.43 7.20
N ARG A 59 0.87 -3.45 8.33
CA ARG A 59 0.72 -4.50 9.35
C ARG A 59 -0.68 -4.53 9.94
N ASP A 60 -1.24 -3.37 10.25
CA ASP A 60 -2.58 -3.25 10.83
C ASP A 60 -3.64 -3.71 9.81
N THR A 61 -3.52 -3.26 8.56
CA THR A 61 -4.44 -3.63 7.46
C THR A 61 -4.36 -5.12 7.13
N ALA A 62 -3.16 -5.71 7.14
CA ALA A 62 -2.91 -7.12 6.83
C ALA A 62 -3.13 -8.05 8.03
N SER A 63 -3.35 -7.50 9.23
CA SER A 63 -3.53 -8.29 10.46
C SER A 63 -4.76 -9.19 10.38
N PRO A 64 -4.79 -10.31 11.14
CA PRO A 64 -5.96 -11.18 11.21
C PRO A 64 -7.23 -10.47 11.72
N ALA A 65 -7.08 -9.40 12.50
CA ALA A 65 -8.20 -8.63 13.04
C ALA A 65 -8.84 -7.69 12.00
N SER A 66 -8.07 -7.27 10.97
CA SER A 66 -8.61 -6.48 9.87
C SER A 66 -9.23 -7.39 8.82
N SER A 67 -10.37 -7.00 8.26
CA SER A 67 -11.00 -7.67 7.10
C SER A 67 -10.68 -6.99 5.76
N ALA A 68 -9.90 -5.91 5.78
CA ALA A 68 -9.53 -5.16 4.58
C ALA A 68 -8.59 -5.95 3.67
N SER A 69 -8.73 -5.76 2.36
CA SER A 69 -7.73 -6.18 1.38
C SER A 69 -6.73 -5.06 1.14
N LEU A 70 -5.47 -5.42 0.86
CA LEU A 70 -4.38 -4.48 0.62
C LEU A 70 -3.79 -4.71 -0.78
N LEU A 71 -3.64 -3.64 -1.53
CA LEU A 71 -2.89 -3.62 -2.78
C LEU A 71 -1.76 -2.59 -2.66
N VAL A 72 -0.53 -3.01 -2.96
CA VAL A 72 0.62 -2.13 -3.15
C VAL A 72 0.89 -2.07 -4.65
N VAL A 73 0.91 -0.87 -5.23
CA VAL A 73 1.23 -0.63 -6.64
C VAL A 73 2.48 0.22 -6.72
N HIS A 74 3.46 -0.21 -7.50
CA HIS A 74 4.72 0.52 -7.71
C HIS A 74 5.19 0.40 -9.16
N GLY A 75 5.85 1.43 -9.67
CA GLY A 75 6.52 1.37 -10.97
C GLY A 75 8.00 0.95 -10.81
N ASP A 76 8.52 0.07 -11.67
CA ASP A 76 9.94 -0.34 -11.60
C ASP A 76 10.93 0.71 -12.15
N ALA A 77 10.43 1.78 -12.76
CA ALA A 77 11.20 2.92 -13.24
C ALA A 77 10.95 4.18 -12.39
N ASP A 78 10.51 4.03 -11.14
CA ASP A 78 10.32 5.13 -10.20
C ASP A 78 11.66 5.64 -9.66
N GLU A 79 12.06 6.82 -10.15
CA GLU A 79 13.30 7.50 -9.75
C GLU A 79 13.17 8.31 -8.45
N LEU A 80 11.95 8.51 -7.94
CA LEU A 80 11.71 9.27 -6.70
C LEU A 80 11.61 8.35 -5.50
N ILE A 81 10.78 7.31 -5.60
CA ILE A 81 10.59 6.30 -4.58
C ILE A 81 10.95 4.94 -5.18
N PRO A 82 12.07 4.32 -4.80
CA PRO A 82 12.47 3.03 -5.38
C PRO A 82 11.44 1.93 -5.14
N SER A 83 11.23 1.05 -6.13
CA SER A 83 10.23 -0.03 -6.07
C SER A 83 10.47 -1.03 -4.95
N GLU A 84 11.71 -1.17 -4.48
CA GLU A 84 12.08 -2.00 -3.34
C GLU A 84 11.38 -1.53 -2.05
N MET A 85 10.96 -0.26 -1.98
CA MET A 85 10.14 0.22 -0.87
C MET A 85 8.73 -0.40 -0.89
N GLY A 86 8.11 -0.50 -2.07
CA GLY A 86 6.84 -1.19 -2.26
C GLY A 86 6.93 -2.69 -1.95
N GLU A 87 7.99 -3.35 -2.41
CA GLU A 87 8.28 -4.76 -2.08
C GLU A 87 8.40 -4.97 -0.58
N ARG A 88 9.19 -4.14 0.12
CA ARG A 88 9.36 -4.21 1.58
C ARG A 88 8.04 -4.00 2.33
N LEU A 89 7.15 -3.15 1.82
CA LEU A 89 5.81 -2.99 2.38
C LEU A 89 4.98 -4.25 2.16
N ALA A 90 4.97 -4.82 0.95
CA ALA A 90 4.26 -6.08 0.70
C ALA A 90 4.77 -7.22 1.59
N SER A 91 6.10 -7.34 1.81
CA SER A 91 6.65 -8.30 2.76
C SER A 91 6.23 -8.02 4.22
N ALA A 92 6.06 -6.75 4.59
CA ALA A 92 5.59 -6.37 5.93
C ALA A 92 4.14 -6.81 6.21
N ALA A 93 3.37 -7.18 5.18
CA ALA A 93 2.05 -7.79 5.33
C ALA A 93 2.11 -9.26 5.82
N GLY A 94 3.31 -9.83 6.01
CA GLY A 94 3.49 -11.12 6.69
C GLY A 94 2.88 -12.31 5.96
N GLY A 95 2.75 -12.25 4.63
CA GLY A 95 2.15 -13.32 3.83
C GLY A 95 0.62 -13.38 3.89
N SER A 96 -0.04 -12.31 4.35
CA SER A 96 -1.50 -12.22 4.34
C SER A 96 -2.07 -12.50 2.94
N PRO A 97 -3.04 -13.43 2.77
CA PRO A 97 -3.58 -13.80 1.47
C PRO A 97 -4.42 -12.67 0.83
N ARG A 98 -4.73 -11.62 1.61
CA ARG A 98 -5.46 -10.42 1.19
C ARG A 98 -4.54 -9.26 0.83
N ALA A 99 -3.22 -9.43 0.93
CA ALA A 99 -2.24 -8.45 0.51
C ALA A 99 -1.63 -8.85 -0.85
N ARG A 100 -1.54 -7.89 -1.77
CA ARG A 100 -0.95 -8.10 -3.11
C ARG A 100 0.01 -6.96 -3.45
N LEU A 101 1.02 -7.28 -4.26
CA LEU A 101 1.94 -6.33 -4.88
C LEU A 101 1.73 -6.36 -6.40
N ALA A 102 1.66 -5.19 -7.01
CA ALA A 102 1.65 -5.00 -8.45
C ALA A 102 2.83 -4.10 -8.84
N ILE A 103 3.81 -4.65 -9.55
CA ILE A 103 4.91 -3.89 -10.15
C ILE A 103 4.56 -3.58 -11.61
N VAL A 104 4.52 -2.31 -11.95
CA VAL A 104 4.15 -1.81 -13.28
C VAL A 104 5.41 -1.52 -14.07
N ARG A 105 5.69 -2.38 -15.05
CA ARG A 105 6.91 -2.30 -15.86
C ARG A 105 7.00 -1.00 -16.66
N GLY A 106 8.15 -0.36 -16.58
CA GLY A 106 8.53 0.90 -17.20
C GLY A 106 7.77 2.13 -16.68
N ALA A 107 7.01 2.01 -15.58
CA ALA A 107 6.30 3.15 -15.00
C ALA A 107 7.17 3.83 -13.92
N GLY A 108 7.11 5.15 -13.87
CA GLY A 108 7.69 5.97 -12.81
C GLY A 108 6.65 6.49 -11.82
N HIS A 109 7.07 7.40 -10.94
CA HIS A 109 6.24 7.88 -9.83
C HIS A 109 4.92 8.54 -10.27
N ASN A 110 4.96 9.32 -11.34
CA ASN A 110 3.86 10.19 -11.75
C ASN A 110 2.90 9.53 -12.75
N ASP A 111 3.32 8.50 -13.48
CA ASP A 111 2.50 7.80 -14.47
C ASP A 111 2.01 6.42 -14.00
N VAL A 112 2.54 5.87 -12.90
CA VAL A 112 2.13 4.55 -12.39
C VAL A 112 0.64 4.47 -12.08
N ILE A 113 0.00 5.54 -11.59
CA ILE A 113 -1.44 5.54 -11.31
C ILE A 113 -2.27 5.30 -12.57
N LEU A 114 -1.90 5.95 -13.68
CA LEU A 114 -2.59 5.80 -14.97
C LEU A 114 -2.28 4.44 -15.58
N ARG A 115 -1.04 3.98 -15.48
CA ARG A 115 -0.62 2.70 -16.05
C ARG A 115 -1.14 1.50 -15.27
N ALA A 116 -1.48 1.69 -14.00
CA ALA A 116 -2.11 0.69 -13.14
C ALA A 116 -3.64 0.76 -13.14
N GLU A 117 -4.27 1.62 -13.95
CA GLU A 117 -5.72 1.90 -13.90
C GLU A 117 -6.54 0.61 -13.82
N ARG A 118 -6.32 -0.34 -14.73
CA ARG A 118 -7.06 -1.61 -14.75
C ARG A 118 -6.89 -2.40 -13.45
N VAL A 119 -5.67 -2.50 -12.92
CA VAL A 119 -5.40 -3.22 -11.66
C VAL A 119 -6.08 -2.55 -10.48
N LEU A 120 -6.05 -1.21 -10.43
CA LEU A 120 -6.69 -0.42 -9.38
C LEU A 120 -8.22 -0.53 -9.44
N VAL A 121 -8.81 -0.40 -10.64
CA VAL A 121 -10.25 -0.53 -10.86
C VAL A 121 -10.73 -1.94 -10.52
N ASP A 122 -10.05 -2.98 -11.01
CA ASP A 122 -10.38 -4.37 -10.70
C ASP A 122 -10.25 -4.65 -9.20
N PHE A 123 -9.23 -4.10 -8.55
CA PHE A 123 -9.07 -4.23 -7.11
C PHE A 123 -10.19 -3.52 -6.36
N MET A 124 -10.59 -2.31 -6.75
CA MET A 124 -11.63 -1.54 -6.05
C MET A 124 -13.06 -2.02 -6.34
N ALA A 125 -13.30 -2.66 -7.49
CA ALA A 125 -14.61 -3.15 -7.89
C ALA A 125 -15.23 -4.07 -6.80
N PRO A 126 -16.55 -4.00 -6.55
CA PRO A 126 -17.21 -4.90 -5.61
C PRO A 126 -16.90 -6.37 -5.91
N ALA A 127 -16.84 -7.22 -4.88
CA ALA A 127 -16.67 -8.65 -5.09
C ALA A 127 -17.85 -9.17 -5.96
N GLN A 128 -17.54 -9.70 -7.14
CA GLN A 128 -18.54 -10.33 -7.99
C GLN A 128 -19.03 -11.61 -7.29
N ASN A 129 -20.33 -11.72 -7.03
CA ASN A 129 -20.93 -12.97 -6.55
C ASN A 129 -20.68 -14.05 -7.60
N SER A 130 -19.76 -14.97 -7.32
CA SER A 130 -19.40 -16.06 -8.22
C SER A 130 -20.53 -17.09 -8.29
N ASN A 131 -21.47 -16.87 -9.20
CA ASN A 131 -22.37 -17.91 -9.71
C ASN A 131 -22.26 -18.09 -11.23
N GLY A 132 -21.18 -17.60 -11.85
CA GLY A 132 -20.86 -17.80 -13.25
C GLY A 132 -19.40 -18.23 -13.37
N GLY A 133 -19.17 -19.42 -13.94
CA GLY A 133 -17.83 -19.93 -14.24
C GLY A 133 -17.10 -18.98 -15.18
N GLY A 134 -16.15 -18.23 -14.62
CA GLY A 134 -15.26 -17.33 -15.35
C GLY A 134 -13.81 -17.74 -15.12
N GLU A 135 -13.11 -18.01 -16.22
CA GLU A 135 -11.70 -18.38 -16.34
C GLU A 135 -10.79 -17.61 -15.34
N LYS A 136 -10.09 -18.35 -14.46
CA LYS A 136 -9.01 -17.79 -13.65
C LYS A 136 -7.82 -17.46 -14.55
N ARG A 137 -7.75 -16.24 -15.09
CA ARG A 137 -6.52 -15.77 -15.74
C ARG A 137 -5.52 -15.31 -14.68
N GLN A 138 -4.53 -16.17 -14.51
CA GLN A 138 -3.36 -15.97 -13.66
C GLN A 138 -2.59 -14.76 -14.20
N ILE A 139 -2.63 -13.64 -13.46
CA ILE A 139 -1.70 -12.54 -13.70
C ILE A 139 -0.35 -13.07 -13.20
N ALA A 140 0.58 -13.33 -14.12
CA ALA A 140 1.88 -13.88 -13.82
C ALA A 140 2.61 -12.94 -12.84
N ALA A 141 2.71 -13.37 -11.57
CA ALA A 141 3.72 -12.85 -10.68
C ALA A 141 5.06 -13.34 -11.23
N VAL A 142 5.83 -12.41 -11.81
CA VAL A 142 7.22 -12.68 -12.18
C VAL A 142 8.01 -12.71 -10.87
N TRP A 143 8.28 -13.93 -10.38
CA TRP A 143 9.29 -14.17 -9.36
C TRP A 143 10.59 -14.41 -10.11
N GLY A 144 11.52 -13.45 -9.99
CA GLY A 144 12.93 -13.60 -10.36
C GLY A 144 13.77 -13.77 -9.11
#